data_AF-A0A5S3YZ67-F1
#
_entry.id   AF-A0A5S3YZ67-F1
#
_cell.length_a   1.000
_cell.length_b   1.000
_cell.length_c   1.000
_cell.angle_alpha   90.00
_cell.angle_beta   90.00
_cell.angle_gamma   90.00
#
_symmetry.space_group_name_H-M   'P 1'
#
loop_
_entity.id
_entity.type
_entity.pdbx_description
1 polymer ?
#
loop_
_entity_poly.entity_id
_entity_poly.type
_entity_poly.pdbx_seq_one_letter_code
_entity_poly.pdbx_strand_id
1 'polypeptide(L)' 'MKNVLLKLQQCKTLKQQADGLSAWQLDKKVKLADEAIDLSISAMEEMAQTVIQLQSQLGVQNETA' A
#
# COMPACT_ATOMS: atom_id res chain seq x y z
N MET A 1 1.43 10.04 -4.17
CA MET A 1 1.42 8.97 -5.20
C MET A 1 2.73 8.18 -5.35
N LYS A 2 3.93 8.79 -5.45
CA LYS A 2 5.20 8.02 -5.54
C LYS A 2 5.42 7.06 -4.35
N ASN A 3 5.03 7.48 -3.13
CA ASN A 3 5.14 6.66 -1.92
C ASN A 3 4.22 5.43 -1.93
N VAL A 4 2.97 5.61 -2.38
CA VAL A 4 2.00 4.53 -2.59
C VAL A 4 2.56 3.47 -3.55
N LEU A 5 3.09 3.89 -4.70
CA LEU A 5 3.66 2.96 -5.68
C LEU A 5 4.85 2.17 -5.10
N LEU A 6 5.71 2.84 -4.32
CA LEU A 6 6.82 2.18 -3.64
C LEU A 6 6.32 1.11 -2.65
N LYS A 7 5.32 1.43 -1.82
CA LYS A 7 4.72 0.49 -0.86
C LYS A 7 4.08 -0.71 -1.56
N LEU A 8 3.34 -0.48 -2.63
CA LEU A 8 2.74 -1.57 -3.43
C LEU A 8 3.83 -2.48 -4.06
N GLN A 9 4.94 -1.89 -4.50
CA GLN A 9 6.07 -2.66 -5.01
C GLN A 9 6.73 -3.49 -3.90
N GLN A 10 6.87 -2.95 -2.69
CA GLN A 10 7.35 -3.67 -1.52
C GLN A 10 6.41 -4.84 -1.13
N CYS A 11 5.09 -4.65 -1.13
CA CYS A 11 4.12 -5.73 -0.93
C CYS A 11 4.35 -6.88 -1.94
N LYS A 12 4.53 -6.54 -3.22
CA LYS A 12 4.77 -7.53 -4.27
C LYS A 12 6.07 -8.30 -4.01
N THR A 13 7.14 -7.62 -3.59
CA THR A 13 8.40 -8.26 -3.26
C THR A 13 8.27 -9.19 -2.05
N LEU A 14 7.59 -8.77 -0.98
CA LEU A 14 7.36 -9.60 0.21
C LEU A 14 6.56 -10.85 -0.13
N LYS A 15 5.51 -10.72 -0.96
CA LYS A 15 4.76 -11.87 -1.48
C LYS A 15 5.67 -12.85 -2.25
N GLN A 16 6.50 -12.36 -3.15
CA GLN A 16 7.43 -13.21 -3.90
C GLN A 16 8.45 -13.92 -2.99
N GLN A 17 8.92 -13.24 -1.95
CA GLN A 17 9.78 -13.86 -0.95
C GLN A 17 9.05 -14.96 -0.18
N ALA A 18 7.79 -14.73 0.22
CA ALA A 18 6.96 -15.73 0.90
C ALA A 18 6.66 -16.94 0.01
N ASP A 19 6.34 -16.71 -1.27
CA ASP A 19 6.08 -17.76 -2.26
C ASP A 19 7.31 -18.65 -2.50
N GLY A 20 8.52 -18.05 -2.45
CA GLY A 20 9.79 -18.76 -2.60
C GLY A 20 10.21 -19.61 -1.39
N LEU A 21 9.52 -19.47 -0.24
CA LEU A 21 9.82 -20.28 0.94
C LEU A 21 9.19 -21.67 0.85
N SER A 22 9.85 -22.66 1.47
CA SER A 22 9.32 -24.01 1.59
C SER A 22 8.17 -24.09 2.62
N ALA A 23 7.38 -25.17 2.57
CA ALA A 23 6.27 -25.38 3.52
C ALA A 23 6.73 -25.50 4.99
N TRP A 24 7.97 -25.95 5.22
CA TRP A 24 8.58 -26.06 6.55
C TRP A 24 8.93 -24.69 7.18
N GLN A 25 8.92 -23.63 6.38
CA GLN A 25 9.23 -22.26 6.81
C GLN A 25 7.96 -21.44 7.06
N LEU A 26 6.91 -22.09 7.58
CA LEU A 26 5.58 -21.51 7.74
C LEU A 26 5.59 -20.22 8.58
N ASP A 27 6.33 -20.20 9.69
CA ASP A 27 6.48 -19.01 10.55
C ASP A 27 7.00 -17.79 9.77
N LYS A 28 8.03 -18.00 8.94
CA LYS A 28 8.59 -16.93 8.10
C LYS A 28 7.63 -16.51 6.98
N LYS A 29 6.85 -17.45 6.41
CA LYS A 29 5.80 -17.13 5.45
C LYS A 29 4.72 -16.24 6.05
N VAL A 30 4.26 -16.57 7.26
CA VAL A 30 3.24 -15.79 7.98
C VAL A 30 3.74 -14.39 8.25
N LYS A 31 4.97 -14.24 8.78
CA LYS A 31 5.56 -12.91 9.02
C LYS A 31 5.64 -12.04 7.77
N LEU A 32 6.13 -12.60 6.65
CA LEU A 32 6.20 -11.87 5.39
C LEU A 32 4.82 -11.50 4.84
N ALA A 33 3.81 -12.34 5.06
CA ALA A 33 2.43 -12.06 4.69
C ALA A 33 1.83 -10.94 5.56
N ASP A 34 2.05 -10.97 6.87
CA ASP A 34 1.61 -9.92 7.80
C ASP A 34 2.24 -8.56 7.44
N GLU A 35 3.55 -8.52 7.19
CA GLU A 35 4.23 -7.30 6.74
C GLU A 35 3.67 -6.76 5.41
N ALA A 36 3.32 -7.66 4.49
CA ALA A 36 2.71 -7.27 3.21
C ALA A 36 1.29 -6.72 3.39
N ILE A 37 0.51 -7.25 4.34
CA ILE A 37 -0.82 -6.76 4.69
C ILE A 37 -0.72 -5.35 5.28
N ASP A 38 0.16 -5.13 6.26
CA ASP A 38 0.33 -3.82 6.89
C ASP A 38 0.73 -2.73 5.87
N LEU A 39 1.69 -3.04 4.99
CA LEU A 39 2.07 -2.13 3.91
C LEU A 39 0.91 -1.85 2.94
N SER A 40 0.08 -2.86 2.65
CA SER A 40 -1.06 -2.69 1.75
C SER A 40 -2.13 -1.76 2.35
N ILE A 41 -2.39 -1.88 3.66
CA ILE A 41 -3.32 -1.00 4.38
C ILE A 41 -2.79 0.44 4.37
N SER A 42 -1.51 0.63 4.72
CA SER A 42 -0.88 1.95 4.70
C SER A 42 -0.90 2.60 3.30
N ALA A 43 -0.72 1.82 2.24
CA ALA A 43 -0.82 2.33 0.87
C ALA A 43 -2.24 2.77 0.52
N MET A 44 -3.26 2.00 0.92
CA MET A 44 -4.67 2.34 0.72
C MET A 44 -5.08 3.61 1.48
N GLU A 45 -4.63 3.77 2.73
CA GLU A 45 -4.89 4.97 3.53
C GLU A 45 -4.29 6.23 2.89
N GLU A 46 -3.03 6.17 2.42
CA GLU A 46 -2.40 7.30 1.72
C GLU A 46 -3.09 7.62 0.40
N MET A 47 -3.57 6.61 -0.34
CA MET A 47 -4.37 6.82 -1.54
C MET A 47 -5.67 7.54 -1.21
N ALA A 48 -6.40 7.07 -0.20
CA ALA A 48 -7.65 7.69 0.24
C ALA A 48 -7.44 9.16 0.65
N GLN A 49 -6.41 9.44 1.45
CA GLN A 49 -6.04 10.81 1.82
C GLN A 49 -5.70 11.67 0.60
N THR A 50 -4.95 11.13 -0.37
CA THR A 50 -4.62 11.86 -1.60
C THR A 50 -5.89 12.20 -2.39
N VAL A 51 -6.84 11.26 -2.50
CA VAL A 51 -8.12 11.50 -3.18
C VAL A 51 -8.93 12.59 -2.47
N ILE A 52 -9.03 12.54 -1.14
CA ILE A 52 -9.73 13.57 -0.35
C ILE A 52 -9.09 14.95 -0.55
N GLN A 53 -7.76 15.03 -0.53
CA GLN A 53 -7.04 16.29 -0.77
C GLN A 53 -7.30 16.85 -2.17
N LEU A 54 -7.28 15.99 -3.20
CA LEU A 54 -7.58 16.38 -4.57
C LEU A 54 -9.02 16.86 -4.73
N GLN A 55 -9.99 16.17 -4.12
CA GLN A 55 -11.39 16.59 -4.09
C GLN A 55 -11.56 17.97 -3.43
N SER A 56 -10.89 18.20 -2.30
CA SER A 56 -10.91 19.51 -1.63
C SER A 56 -10.32 20.62 -2.52
N GLN A 57 -9.19 20.38 -3.19
CA GLN A 57 -8.57 21.37 -4.08
C GLN A 57 -9.47 21.72 -5.28
N LEU A 58 -10.11 20.72 -5.87
CA LEU A 58 -11.04 20.92 -7.00
C LEU A 58 -12.34 21.61 -6.56
N GLY A 59 -12.85 21.30 -5.37
CA GLY A 59 -14.02 21.97 -4.80
C GLY A 59 -13.77 23.46 -4.56
N VAL A 60 -12.59 23.82 -4.05
CA VAL A 60 -12.20 25.22 -3.81
C VAL A 60 -12.00 26.00 -5.11
N GLN A 61 -11.50 25.36 -6.19
CA GLN A 61 -11.32 26.03 -7.49
C GLN A 61 -12.64 26.42 -8.18
N ASN A 62 -13.73 25.69 -7.93
CA ASN A 62 -15.03 25.98 -8.53
C ASN A 62 -15.83 27.10 -7.83
N GLU A 63 -15.44 27.51 -6.62
CA GLU A 63 -16.09 28.62 -5.89
C GLU A 63 -15.42 29.98 -6.15
N THR A 64 -14.27 30.00 -6.84
CA THR A 64 -13.49 31.21 -7.16
C THR A 64 -13.53 31.62 -8.65
N ALA A 65 -14.35 30.97 -9.47
CA ALA A 65 -14.58 31.29 -10.88
C ALA A 65 -15.98 31.86 -11.10
#